data_AF-A0A507SXM6-F1
#
_entry.id   AF-A0A507SXM6-F1
#
_cell.length_a   1.000
_cell.length_b   1.000
_cell.length_c   1.000
_cell.angle_alpha   90.00
_cell.angle_beta   90.00
_cell.angle_gamma   90.00
#
_symmetry.space_group_name_H-M   'P 1'
#
loop_
_entity.id
_entity.type
_entity.pdbx_description
1 polymer ?
#
loop_
_entity_poly.entity_id
_entity_poly.type
_entity_poly.pdbx_seq_one_letter_code
_entity_poly.pdbx_strand_id
1 'polypeptide(L)'
;MFRELNEQEYKEQFLPEHSDYVIVFHATWCPPCRLFKSTLEELSEKDGINVVRIDTDKNRMLSNEFGIKTLPTWFIIKGGEVVEKGSGYMLYAEFQTIVKKHL
;
A
#
# COMPACT_ATOMS: atom_id res chain seq x y z
N MET A 1 -6.07 -9.14 -3.74
CA MET A 1 -6.33 -9.47 -2.32
C MET A 1 -6.13 -8.23 -1.47
N PHE A 2 -7.04 -7.87 -0.56
CA PHE A 2 -6.93 -6.64 0.26
C PHE A 2 -6.76 -6.99 1.74
N ARG A 3 -5.66 -6.57 2.39
CA ARG A 3 -5.38 -6.89 3.80
C ARG A 3 -4.79 -5.70 4.57
N GLU A 4 -5.07 -5.68 5.86
CA GLU A 4 -4.39 -4.86 6.85
C GLU A 4 -3.33 -5.74 7.54
N LEU A 5 -2.07 -5.31 7.61
CA LEU A 5 -1.00 -6.08 8.24
C LEU A 5 -0.31 -5.27 9.33
N ASN A 6 0.25 -5.99 10.29
CA ASN A 6 1.24 -5.45 11.21
C ASN A 6 2.68 -5.68 10.71
N GLU A 7 3.64 -5.12 11.44
CA GLU A 7 5.06 -5.21 11.09
C GLU A 7 5.60 -6.63 11.01
N GLN A 8 5.20 -7.51 11.93
CA GLN A 8 5.65 -8.90 11.94
C GLN A 8 5.10 -9.65 10.72
N GLU A 9 3.79 -9.51 10.45
CA GLU A 9 3.15 -10.15 9.31
C GLU A 9 3.76 -9.68 7.98
N TYR A 10 4.07 -8.39 7.86
CA TYR A 10 4.77 -7.85 6.70
C TYR A 10 6.14 -8.51 6.50
N LYS A 11 6.94 -8.58 7.58
CA LYS A 11 8.30 -9.16 7.56
C LYS A 11 8.32 -10.67 7.28
N GLU A 12 7.32 -11.40 7.75
CA GLU A 12 7.26 -12.86 7.60
C GLU A 12 6.59 -13.32 6.30
N GLN A 13 5.58 -12.59 5.81
CA GLN A 13 4.74 -13.08 4.70
C GLN A 13 4.99 -12.36 3.37
N PHE A 14 5.42 -11.09 3.38
CA PHE A 14 5.49 -10.26 2.16
C PHE A 14 6.90 -9.79 1.79
N LEU A 15 7.83 -9.86 2.73
CA LEU A 15 9.27 -9.67 2.49
C LEU A 15 9.95 -10.90 1.86
N PRO A 16 9.61 -12.15 2.24
CA PRO A 16 10.27 -13.34 1.68
C PRO A 16 9.64 -13.84 0.37
N GLU A 17 8.42 -13.43 0.04
CA GLU A 17 7.75 -13.83 -1.20
C GLU A 17 7.97 -12.77 -2.30
N HIS A 18 8.51 -13.19 -3.45
CA HIS A 18 8.66 -12.41 -4.69
C HIS A 18 7.32 -12.03 -5.35
N SER A 19 6.30 -11.71 -4.54
CA SER A 19 4.97 -11.36 -5.02
C SER A 19 4.89 -9.88 -5.35
N ASP A 20 4.10 -9.59 -6.38
CA ASP A 20 3.81 -8.24 -6.84
C ASP A 20 2.62 -7.69 -6.03
N TYR A 21 2.82 -6.56 -5.35
CA TYR A 21 1.78 -5.96 -4.51
C TYR A 21 1.95 -4.44 -4.35
N VAL A 22 0.88 -3.81 -3.90
CA VAL A 22 0.86 -2.41 -3.48
C VAL A 22 0.79 -2.36 -1.96
N ILE A 23 1.72 -1.67 -1.31
CA ILE A 23 1.66 -1.40 0.14
C ILE A 23 1.30 0.07 0.37
N VAL A 24 0.37 0.33 1.29
CA VAL A 24 -0.13 1.67 1.61
C VAL A 24 -0.07 1.93 3.11
N PHE A 25 0.65 2.97 3.50
CA PHE A 25 0.70 3.48 4.85
C PHE A 25 -0.43 4.48 5.07
N HIS A 26 -1.20 4.27 6.14
CA HIS A 26 -2.39 5.07 6.45
C HIS A 26 -2.54 5.27 7.97
N ALA A 27 -3.51 6.10 8.36
CA ALA A 27 -3.94 6.23 9.74
C ALA A 27 -5.47 6.44 9.82
N THR A 28 -6.07 6.06 10.95
CA THR A 28 -7.53 6.15 11.15
C THR A 28 -8.06 7.59 11.17
N TRP A 29 -7.25 8.50 11.70
CA TRP A 29 -7.55 9.93 11.79
C TRP A 29 -7.35 10.68 10.47
N CYS A 30 -6.76 10.06 9.44
CA CYS A 30 -6.44 10.69 8.15
C CYS A 30 -7.65 10.64 7.19
N PRO A 31 -8.33 11.77 6.90
CA PRO A 31 -9.49 11.76 6.01
C PRO A 31 -9.16 11.33 4.56
N PRO A 32 -8.08 11.82 3.92
CA PRO A 32 -7.68 11.34 2.59
C PRO A 32 -7.44 9.83 2.53
N CYS A 33 -6.96 9.23 3.61
CA CYS A 33 -6.73 7.80 3.69
C CYS A 33 -8.03 6.99 3.59
N ARG A 34 -9.13 7.51 4.16
CA ARG A 34 -10.46 6.87 4.05
C ARG A 34 -10.99 6.90 2.63
N LEU A 35 -10.78 8.02 1.91
CA LEU A 35 -11.14 8.12 0.50
C LEU A 35 -10.32 7.15 -0.35
N PHE A 36 -9.01 7.07 -0.07
CA PHE A 36 -8.13 6.18 -0.82
C PHE A 36 -8.46 4.71 -0.60
N LYS A 37 -8.93 4.34 0.59
CA LYS A 37 -9.34 2.97 0.92
C LYS A 37 -10.31 2.39 -0.12
N SER A 38 -11.33 3.13 -0.54
CA SER A 38 -12.29 2.64 -1.55
C SER A 38 -11.63 2.37 -2.90
N THR A 39 -10.71 3.24 -3.33
CA THR A 39 -9.92 3.03 -4.56
C THR A 39 -9.05 1.78 -4.46
N LEU A 40 -8.47 1.52 -3.30
CA LEU A 40 -7.64 0.34 -3.04
C LEU A 40 -8.45 -0.97 -3.01
N GLU A 41 -9.67 -0.92 -2.45
CA GLU A 41 -10.61 -2.04 -2.48
C GLU A 41 -11.00 -2.35 -3.93
N GLU A 42 -11.38 -1.32 -4.71
CA GLU A 42 -11.70 -1.47 -6.14
C GLU A 42 -10.53 -2.08 -6.94
N LEU A 43 -9.29 -1.66 -6.69
CA LEU A 43 -8.11 -2.21 -7.35
C LEU A 43 -7.92 -3.70 -7.03
N SER A 44 -8.14 -4.11 -5.78
CA SER A 44 -8.07 -5.51 -5.40
C SER A 44 -9.22 -6.34 -6.00
N GLU A 45 -10.44 -5.81 -6.00
CA GLU A 45 -11.63 -6.53 -6.45
C GLU A 45 -11.72 -6.64 -7.98
N LYS A 46 -11.44 -5.54 -8.70
CA LYS A 46 -11.61 -5.46 -10.15
C LYS A 46 -10.40 -5.94 -10.92
N ASP A 47 -9.19 -5.66 -10.44
CA ASP A 47 -7.94 -5.96 -11.14
C ASP A 47 -7.16 -7.12 -10.51
N GLY A 48 -7.62 -7.66 -9.38
CA GLY A 48 -6.96 -8.78 -8.71
C GLY A 48 -5.62 -8.43 -8.05
N ILE A 49 -5.28 -7.13 -7.96
CA ILE A 49 -4.01 -6.68 -7.39
C ILE A 49 -3.97 -6.98 -5.88
N ASN A 50 -2.81 -7.40 -5.40
CA ASN A 50 -2.57 -7.55 -3.97
C ASN A 50 -2.31 -6.18 -3.35
N VAL A 51 -3.13 -5.81 -2.38
CA VAL A 51 -3.04 -4.55 -1.67
C VAL A 51 -2.91 -4.82 -0.17
N VAL A 52 -1.87 -4.27 0.40
CA VAL A 52 -1.54 -4.33 1.82
C VAL A 52 -1.63 -2.93 2.40
N ARG A 53 -2.23 -2.81 3.58
CA ARG A 53 -2.34 -1.55 4.31
C ARG A 53 -1.68 -1.67 5.67
N ILE A 54 -0.90 -0.65 6.04
CA ILE A 54 -0.20 -0.55 7.31
C ILE A 54 -0.68 0.69 8.06
N ASP A 55 -1.24 0.49 9.24
CA ASP A 55 -1.55 1.57 10.17
C ASP A 55 -0.24 2.11 10.80
N THR A 56 0.10 3.37 10.54
CA THR A 56 1.34 3.97 11.03
C THR A 56 1.36 4.22 12.53
N ASP A 57 0.20 4.39 13.15
CA ASP A 57 0.13 4.62 14.60
C ASP A 57 0.50 3.35 15.37
N LYS A 58 0.13 2.19 14.80
CA LYS A 58 0.42 0.86 15.35
C LYS A 58 1.79 0.32 14.95
N ASN A 59 2.29 0.68 13.77
CA ASN A 59 3.50 0.11 13.18
C ASN A 59 4.58 1.18 12.96
N ARG A 60 4.98 1.85 14.04
CA ARG A 60 5.89 3.01 13.96
C ARG A 60 7.29 2.67 13.47
N MET A 61 7.85 1.52 13.87
CA MET A 61 9.21 1.13 13.44
C MET A 61 9.22 0.86 11.94
N LEU A 62 8.29 0.02 11.43
CA LEU A 62 8.13 -0.18 9.99
C LEU A 62 7.88 1.13 9.22
N SER A 63 7.04 2.02 9.73
CA SER A 63 6.78 3.32 9.11
C SER A 63 8.04 4.20 9.03
N ASN A 64 8.89 4.13 10.06
CA ASN A 64 10.17 4.83 10.06
C ASN A 64 11.17 4.19 9.09
N GLU A 65 11.23 2.86 9.00
CA GLU A 65 12.06 2.11 8.05
C GLU A 65 11.73 2.51 6.60
N PHE A 66 10.44 2.65 6.27
CA PHE A 66 9.97 3.13 4.97
C PHE A 66 10.08 4.66 4.78
N GLY A 67 10.49 5.40 5.80
CA GLY A 67 10.65 6.85 5.76
C GLY A 67 9.33 7.60 5.55
N ILE A 68 8.23 7.11 6.12
CA ILE A 68 6.90 7.71 5.96
C ILE A 68 6.83 9.06 6.67
N LYS A 69 6.60 10.12 5.90
CA LYS A 69 6.47 11.51 6.40
C LYS A 69 5.08 12.12 6.18
N THR A 70 4.31 11.53 5.29
CA THR A 70 3.01 12.02 4.84
C THR A 70 2.05 10.85 4.67
N LEU A 71 0.74 11.08 4.81
CA LEU A 71 -0.28 10.04 4.66
C LEU A 71 -1.38 10.48 3.69
N PRO A 72 -1.96 9.54 2.91
CA PRO A 72 -1.44 8.19 2.69
C PRO A 72 -0.14 8.23 1.87
N THR A 73 0.73 7.25 2.07
CA THR A 73 1.91 7.00 1.21
C THR A 73 1.85 5.56 0.74
N TRP A 74 2.13 5.33 -0.54
CA TRP A 74 2.03 4.02 -1.16
C TRP A 74 3.29 3.68 -1.94
N PHE A 75 3.56 2.38 -2.05
CA PHE A 75 4.67 1.82 -2.81
C PHE A 75 4.16 0.66 -3.64
N ILE A 76 4.69 0.54 -4.86
CA ILE A 76 4.47 -0.61 -5.73
C ILE A 76 5.71 -1.49 -5.61
N ILE A 77 5.50 -2.71 -5.16
CA ILE A 77 6.54 -3.73 -5.01
C ILE A 77 6.39 -4.73 -6.16
N LYS A 78 7.48 -4.95 -6.88
CA LYS A 78 7.56 -5.96 -7.94
C LYS A 78 8.81 -6.81 -7.74
N GLY A 79 8.62 -8.12 -7.62
CA GLY A 79 9.72 -9.06 -7.36
C GLY A 79 10.53 -8.77 -6.08
N GLY A 80 9.94 -8.08 -5.10
CA GLY A 80 10.61 -7.68 -3.85
C GLY A 80 11.27 -6.30 -3.87
N GLU A 81 11.25 -5.59 -5.01
CA GLU A 81 11.83 -4.25 -5.13
C GLU A 81 10.74 -3.18 -5.25
N VAL A 82 11.01 -1.99 -4.70
CA VAL A 82 10.15 -0.81 -4.90
C VAL A 82 10.37 -0.29 -6.32
N VAL A 83 9.37 -0.46 -7.19
CA VAL A 83 9.43 0.03 -8.58
C VAL A 83 8.79 1.39 -8.76
N GLU A 84 7.90 1.80 -7.85
CA GLU A 84 7.26 3.11 -7.86
C GLU A 84 6.79 3.48 -6.45
N LYS A 85 6.73 4.77 -6.14
CA LYS A 85 6.20 5.28 -4.87
C LYS A 85 5.53 6.64 -5.03
N GLY A 86 4.58 6.92 -4.15
CA GLY A 86 3.96 8.24 -4.11
C GLY A 86 3.19 8.48 -2.83
N SER A 87 2.63 9.69 -2.72
CA SER A 87 1.85 10.12 -1.57
C SER A 87 0.59 10.84 -2.01
N GLY A 88 -0.40 10.86 -1.11
CA GLY A 88 -1.73 11.39 -1.39
C GLY A 88 -2.69 10.31 -1.88
N TYR A 89 -3.98 10.66 -1.90
CA TYR A 89 -5.02 9.80 -2.44
C TYR A 89 -5.18 10.06 -3.94
N MET A 90 -5.65 9.05 -4.67
CA MET A 90 -6.03 9.15 -6.07
C MET A 90 -7.33 8.41 -6.29
N LEU A 91 -8.04 8.76 -7.37
CA LEU A 91 -9.21 8.00 -7.81
C LEU A 91 -8.77 6.70 -8.49
N TYR A 92 -9.67 5.71 -8.50
CA TYR A 92 -9.42 4.39 -9.09
C TYR A 92 -8.82 4.43 -10.50
N ALA A 93 -9.39 5.21 -11.42
CA ALA A 93 -8.93 5.25 -12.80
C ALA A 93 -7.46 5.73 -12.93
N GLU A 94 -7.08 6.72 -12.13
CA GLU A 94 -5.73 7.27 -12.11
C GLU A 94 -4.75 6.28 -11.48
N PHE A 95 -5.12 5.73 -10.31
CA PHE A 95 -4.24 4.83 -9.58
C PHE A 95 -4.04 3.50 -10.30
N GLN A 96 -5.11 2.94 -10.88
CA GLN A 96 -5.07 1.73 -11.70
C GLN A 96 -4.07 1.85 -12.84
N THR A 97 -4.04 3.00 -13.52
CA THR A 97 -3.12 3.25 -14.63
C THR A 97 -1.66 3.20 -14.17
N ILE A 98 -1.36 3.80 -13.00
CA ILE A 98 -0.02 3.78 -12.41
C ILE A 98 0.38 2.37 -12.01
N VAL A 99 -0.54 1.62 -11.38
CA VAL A 99 -0.28 0.25 -10.91
C VAL A 99 -0.02 -0.69 -12.09
N LYS A 100 -0.90 -0.70 -13.11
CA LYS A 100 -0.75 -1.56 -14.30
C LYS A 100 0.47 -1.25 -15.16
N LYS A 101 1.02 -0.03 -15.05
CA LYS A 101 2.26 0.33 -15.74
C LYS A 101 3.47 -0.39 -15.13
N HIS A 102 3.42 -0.69 -13.84
CA HIS A 102 4.58 -1.21 -13.10
C HIS A 102 4.45 -2.68 -12.75
N LEU A 103 3.24 -3.17 -12.45
CA LEU A 103 2.94 -4.59 -12.23
C LEU A 103 2.59 -5.27 -13.54
#